data_AF-A0A2E7ZJE7-F1
#
_entry.id   AF-A0A2E7ZJE7-F1
#
_cell.length_a   1.000
_cell.length_b   1.000
_cell.length_c   1.000
_cell.angle_alpha   90.00
_cell.angle_beta   90.00
_cell.angle_gamma   90.00
#
_symmetry.space_group_name_H-M   'P 1'
#
loop_
_entity.id
_entity.type
_entity.pdbx_description
1 polymer ?
#
loop_
_entity_poly.entity_id
_entity_poly.type
_entity_poly.pdbx_seq_one_letter_code
_entity_poly.pdbx_strand_id
1 'polypeptide(L)'
;MKFKVVSSDSEGSASQSSDPGARISKMVEDSSVFLFMKGNPEAPQCGFSYRVVQVLNSWNVPFNSFNVLSDEGIRQGIKDFSNWPTIPQLYVNHEFVGGCDIIEELSGNGELADILKSAYPDREFTPPPPPAEVQEVSSIEASEILKNQPDISILDVRPPEERAKASLSNSQMLDNHIAQEIIDSWDMDTPMMLICHQGIRSRQAAQYFTSQGFQQVYNVSDGIDGWSQNVDSSIPRY
;
A
#
# COMPACT_ATOMS: atom_id res chain seq x y z
N MET A 1 0.75 -14.31 3.54
CA MET A 1 1.99 -15.11 3.45
C MET A 1 3.19 -14.17 3.43
N LYS A 2 4.09 -14.24 4.42
CA LYS A 2 5.36 -13.49 4.40
C LYS A 2 6.35 -14.26 3.55
N PHE A 3 6.59 -13.81 2.31
CA PHE A 3 7.59 -14.44 1.44
C PHE A 3 8.98 -13.88 1.74
N LYS A 4 9.94 -14.79 1.72
CA LYS A 4 11.33 -14.56 2.12
C LYS A 4 12.06 -13.85 0.99
N VAL A 5 12.58 -12.64 1.25
CA VAL A 5 13.62 -12.02 0.42
C VAL A 5 14.74 -13.04 0.31
N VAL A 6 15.04 -13.50 -0.91
CA VAL A 6 16.15 -14.43 -1.14
C VAL A 6 17.43 -13.61 -1.18
N SER A 7 17.94 -13.26 0.00
CA SER A 7 19.32 -12.83 0.16
C SER A 7 20.22 -14.04 -0.06
N SER A 8 20.69 -14.20 -1.29
CA SER A 8 21.75 -15.15 -1.60
C SER A 8 23.10 -14.56 -1.18
N ASP A 9 23.43 -14.67 0.10
CA ASP A 9 24.83 -14.66 0.54
C ASP A 9 25.41 -16.03 0.18
N SER A 10 25.79 -16.22 -1.08
CA SER A 10 26.54 -17.40 -1.50
C SER A 10 28.04 -17.17 -1.29
N GLU A 11 28.53 -17.61 -0.14
CA GLU A 11 29.96 -17.88 0.05
C GLU A 11 30.36 -19.06 -0.86
N GLY A 12 31.04 -18.75 -1.96
CA GLY A 12 31.53 -19.73 -2.93
C GLY A 12 32.67 -19.17 -3.79
N SER A 13 33.88 -19.64 -3.51
CA SER A 13 35.14 -19.37 -4.21
C SER A 13 35.12 -19.81 -5.69
N ALA A 14 35.28 -18.87 -6.63
CA ALA A 14 36.00 -19.04 -7.91
C ALA A 14 36.02 -17.74 -8.74
N SER A 15 37.24 -17.22 -8.99
CA SER A 15 37.62 -16.14 -9.94
C SER A 15 36.69 -14.91 -10.02
N GLN A 16 36.83 -13.96 -9.09
CA GLN A 16 36.29 -12.61 -9.32
C GLN A 16 37.10 -11.96 -10.46
N SER A 17 36.47 -11.71 -11.60
CA SER A 17 37.04 -10.79 -12.58
C SER A 17 37.26 -9.44 -11.89
N SER A 18 38.45 -8.87 -12.04
CA SER A 18 38.75 -7.53 -11.52
C SER A 18 37.95 -6.44 -12.23
N ASP A 19 37.33 -6.76 -13.36
CA ASP A 19 36.47 -5.87 -14.13
C ASP A 19 35.07 -5.77 -13.49
N PRO A 20 34.65 -4.56 -13.04
CA PRO A 20 33.30 -4.32 -12.55
C PRO A 20 32.21 -4.59 -13.59
N GLY A 21 32.46 -4.32 -14.87
CA GLY A 21 31.48 -4.48 -15.95
C GLY A 21 31.02 -5.93 -16.10
N ALA A 22 31.96 -6.87 -16.19
CA ALA A 22 31.66 -8.30 -16.24
C ALA A 22 30.88 -8.79 -15.01
N ARG A 23 31.18 -8.27 -13.81
CA ARG A 23 30.46 -8.62 -12.58
C ARG A 23 29.02 -8.11 -12.59
N ILE A 24 28.80 -6.88 -13.08
CA ILE A 24 27.48 -6.27 -13.21
C ILE A 24 26.63 -7.06 -14.22
N SER A 25 27.18 -7.37 -15.40
CA SER A 25 26.48 -8.16 -16.43
C SER A 25 25.99 -9.48 -15.84
N LYS A 26 26.88 -10.19 -15.13
CA LYS A 26 26.52 -11.45 -14.48
C LYS A 26 25.42 -11.30 -13.43
N MET A 27 25.49 -10.29 -12.56
CA MET A 27 24.45 -10.04 -11.54
C MET A 27 23.08 -9.80 -12.18
N VAL A 28 23.06 -9.06 -13.28
CA VAL A 28 21.85 -8.76 -14.04
C VAL A 28 21.35 -9.98 -14.82
N GLU A 29 22.23 -10.79 -15.38
CA GLU A 29 21.91 -12.06 -16.08
C GLU A 29 21.35 -13.15 -15.15
N ASP A 30 21.85 -13.22 -13.91
CA ASP A 30 21.46 -14.24 -12.94
C ASP A 30 20.08 -13.99 -12.29
N SER A 31 19.44 -12.84 -12.55
CA SER A 31 18.13 -12.48 -11.96
C SER A 31 17.20 -11.77 -12.93
N SER A 32 15.94 -12.19 -12.96
CA SER A 32 14.90 -11.55 -13.79
C SER A 32 14.57 -10.12 -13.34
N VAL A 33 14.72 -9.80 -12.05
CA VAL A 33 14.62 -8.43 -11.52
C VAL A 33 15.78 -8.18 -10.57
N PHE A 34 16.58 -7.15 -10.85
CA PHE A 34 17.79 -6.84 -10.08
C PHE A 34 17.86 -5.36 -9.71
N LEU A 35 18.11 -5.06 -8.44
CA LEU A 35 18.17 -3.70 -7.91
C LEU A 35 19.57 -3.38 -7.38
N PHE A 36 20.27 -2.46 -8.04
CA PHE A 36 21.45 -1.83 -7.46
C PHE A 36 21.01 -0.69 -6.54
N MET A 37 21.34 -0.76 -5.24
CA MET A 37 20.85 0.18 -4.23
C MET A 37 21.91 0.53 -3.19
N LYS A 38 21.65 1.59 -2.41
CA LYS A 38 22.45 1.97 -1.24
C LYS A 38 21.86 1.33 0.01
N GLY A 39 22.58 0.41 0.63
CA GLY A 39 22.07 -0.48 1.67
C GLY A 39 21.51 -1.77 1.07
N ASN A 40 20.62 -2.44 1.79
CA ASN A 40 19.94 -3.65 1.34
C ASN A 40 18.41 -3.50 1.56
N PRO A 41 17.56 -4.40 1.03
CA PRO A 41 16.11 -4.24 1.11
C PRO A 41 15.55 -4.17 2.55
N GLU A 42 16.20 -4.87 3.49
CA GLU A 42 15.80 -4.88 4.91
C GLU A 42 16.28 -3.63 5.66
N ALA A 43 17.43 -3.07 5.25
CA ALA A 43 18.03 -1.88 5.82
C ALA A 43 18.56 -0.92 4.72
N PRO A 44 17.67 -0.19 4.02
CA PRO A 44 18.09 0.80 3.03
C PRO A 44 18.84 1.96 3.67
N GLN A 45 19.91 2.43 3.03
CA GLN A 45 20.77 3.52 3.54
C GLN A 45 20.60 4.83 2.75
N CYS A 46 19.55 4.92 1.93
CA CYS A 46 19.22 6.11 1.15
C CYS A 46 17.72 6.17 0.89
N GLY A 47 17.11 7.36 1.04
CA GLY A 47 15.66 7.54 0.82
C GLY A 47 15.19 7.13 -0.59
N PHE A 48 15.98 7.39 -1.63
CA PHE A 48 15.65 6.94 -2.99
C PHE A 48 15.66 5.40 -3.11
N SER A 49 16.65 4.74 -2.51
CA SER A 49 16.71 3.27 -2.47
C SER A 49 15.56 2.67 -1.66
N TYR A 50 15.18 3.30 -0.55
CA TYR A 50 14.02 2.91 0.24
C TYR A 50 12.73 2.98 -0.60
N ARG A 51 12.50 4.08 -1.32
CA ARG A 51 11.28 4.26 -2.15
C ARG A 51 11.15 3.19 -3.23
N VAL A 52 12.24 2.86 -3.94
CA VAL A 52 12.21 1.76 -4.93
C VAL A 52 11.89 0.40 -4.28
N VAL A 53 12.46 0.11 -3.11
CA VAL A 53 12.13 -1.12 -2.36
C VAL A 53 10.66 -1.14 -1.96
N GLN A 54 10.09 -0.01 -1.53
CA GLN A 54 8.66 0.08 -1.20
C GLN A 54 7.77 -0.20 -2.42
N VAL A 55 8.11 0.36 -3.59
CA VAL A 55 7.39 0.07 -4.83
C VAL A 55 7.46 -1.41 -5.17
N LEU A 56 8.65 -2.02 -5.20
CA LEU A 56 8.78 -3.45 -5.54
C LEU A 56 8.00 -4.34 -4.55
N ASN A 57 8.02 -3.99 -3.25
CA ASN A 57 7.28 -4.72 -2.23
C ASN A 57 5.75 -4.53 -2.35
N SER A 58 5.26 -3.33 -2.65
CA SER A 58 3.82 -3.06 -2.79
C SER A 58 3.22 -3.77 -4.00
N TRP A 59 4.01 -3.94 -5.06
CA TRP A 59 3.70 -4.76 -6.23
C TRP A 59 3.98 -6.26 -6.02
N ASN A 60 4.45 -6.65 -4.83
CA ASN A 60 4.81 -8.02 -4.46
C ASN A 60 5.84 -8.66 -5.42
N VAL A 61 6.74 -7.87 -5.99
CA VAL A 61 7.74 -8.32 -6.96
C VAL A 61 8.86 -9.08 -6.24
N PRO A 62 9.23 -10.29 -6.70
CA PRO A 62 10.45 -10.93 -6.24
C PRO A 62 11.65 -10.29 -6.98
N PHE A 63 12.68 -9.90 -6.23
CA PHE A 63 13.87 -9.30 -6.81
C PHE A 63 15.12 -9.62 -5.99
N ASN A 64 16.27 -9.59 -6.67
CA ASN A 64 17.59 -9.61 -6.06
C ASN A 64 18.15 -8.19 -5.99
N SER A 65 19.13 -7.96 -5.11
CA SER A 65 19.72 -6.63 -4.96
C SER A 65 21.21 -6.70 -4.64
N PHE A 66 21.93 -5.62 -4.98
CA PHE A 66 23.31 -5.43 -4.57
C PHE A 66 23.50 -4.09 -3.86
N ASN A 67 24.17 -4.12 -2.69
CA ASN A 67 24.54 -2.92 -1.95
C ASN A 67 25.77 -2.27 -2.59
N VAL A 68 25.60 -1.20 -3.37
CA VAL A 68 26.74 -0.54 -4.02
C VAL A 68 27.69 0.15 -3.03
N LEU A 69 27.27 0.36 -1.77
CA LEU A 69 28.14 0.98 -0.76
C LEU A 69 29.22 0.03 -0.24
N SER A 70 29.08 -1.29 -0.45
CA SER A 70 30.11 -2.26 -0.08
C SER A 70 31.20 -2.43 -1.15
N ASP A 71 31.02 -1.86 -2.35
CA ASP A 71 31.96 -2.00 -3.47
C ASP A 71 31.94 -0.74 -4.36
N GLU A 72 32.93 0.14 -4.16
CA GLU A 72 33.07 1.38 -4.93
C GLU A 72 33.33 1.12 -6.43
N GLY A 73 33.94 -0.02 -6.79
CA GLY A 73 34.16 -0.42 -8.18
C GLY A 73 32.84 -0.71 -8.89
N ILE A 74 31.95 -1.47 -8.25
CA ILE A 74 30.59 -1.71 -8.75
C ILE A 74 29.77 -0.42 -8.73
N ARG A 75 29.90 0.41 -7.69
CA ARG A 75 29.17 1.69 -7.58
C ARG A 75 29.46 2.65 -8.72
N GLN A 76 30.71 2.72 -9.17
CA GLN A 76 31.05 3.53 -10.34
C GLN A 76 30.71 2.78 -11.62
N GLY A 77 31.09 1.50 -11.71
CA GLY A 77 30.87 0.68 -12.90
C GLY A 77 29.41 0.60 -13.33
N ILE A 78 28.45 0.54 -12.41
CA ILE A 78 27.03 0.47 -12.76
C ILE A 78 26.52 1.75 -13.43
N LYS A 79 27.05 2.91 -13.03
CA LYS A 79 26.70 4.19 -13.67
C LYS A 79 27.20 4.26 -15.10
N ASP A 80 28.42 3.76 -15.32
CA ASP A 80 29.05 3.72 -16.62
C ASP A 80 28.36 2.67 -17.52
N PHE A 81 28.03 1.51 -16.97
CA PHE A 81 27.34 0.41 -17.65
C PHE A 81 25.94 0.80 -18.14
N SER A 82 25.16 1.50 -17.31
CA SER A 82 23.81 1.95 -17.64
C SER A 82 23.78 3.28 -18.38
N ASN A 83 24.92 3.96 -18.52
CA ASN A 83 25.01 5.38 -18.89
C ASN A 83 24.04 6.27 -18.06
N TRP A 84 23.96 6.01 -16.74
CA TRP A 84 23.04 6.69 -15.82
C TRP A 84 23.73 7.10 -14.51
N PRO A 85 23.65 8.38 -14.09
CA PRO A 85 24.53 8.89 -13.04
C PRO A 85 24.10 8.55 -11.59
N THR A 86 22.86 8.12 -11.38
CA THR A 86 22.28 7.97 -10.03
C THR A 86 22.01 6.51 -9.63
N ILE A 87 21.86 6.32 -8.32
CA ILE A 87 21.47 5.06 -7.65
C ILE A 87 20.26 5.41 -6.76
N PRO A 88 19.22 4.57 -6.68
CA PRO A 88 19.11 3.19 -7.17
C PRO A 88 18.97 3.06 -8.69
N GLN A 89 19.24 1.86 -9.22
CA GLN A 89 18.98 1.45 -10.61
C GLN A 89 18.32 0.08 -10.64
N LEU A 90 17.17 -0.01 -11.33
CA LEU A 90 16.41 -1.25 -11.51
C LEU A 90 16.65 -1.83 -12.91
N TYR A 91 16.89 -3.13 -12.94
CA TYR A 91 16.95 -3.94 -14.13
C TYR A 91 15.82 -4.97 -14.11
N VAL A 92 15.15 -5.15 -15.25
CA VAL A 92 14.11 -6.16 -15.46
C VAL A 92 14.42 -6.88 -16.76
N ASN A 93 14.45 -8.21 -16.72
CA ASN A 93 14.81 -9.08 -17.84
C ASN A 93 16.09 -8.61 -18.57
N HIS A 94 17.11 -8.29 -17.77
CA HIS A 94 18.43 -7.82 -18.20
C HIS A 94 18.49 -6.41 -18.82
N GLU A 95 17.36 -5.73 -18.93
CA GLU A 95 17.28 -4.37 -19.46
C GLU A 95 17.22 -3.33 -18.34
N PHE A 96 17.88 -2.19 -18.54
CA PHE A 96 17.83 -1.07 -17.62
C PHE A 96 16.46 -0.39 -17.73
N VAL A 97 15.72 -0.35 -16.62
CA VAL A 97 14.38 0.28 -16.55
C VAL A 97 14.50 1.75 -16.14
N GLY A 98 15.27 2.04 -15.10
CA GLY A 98 15.40 3.41 -14.61
C GLY A 98 15.92 3.54 -13.18
N GLY A 99 15.99 4.80 -12.74
CA GLY A 99 16.22 5.17 -11.34
C GLY A 99 14.91 5.39 -10.56
N CYS A 100 15.03 5.92 -9.34
CA CYS A 100 13.90 6.06 -8.40
C CYS A 100 12.65 6.71 -9.00
N ASP A 101 12.79 7.90 -9.60
CA ASP A 101 11.62 8.69 -10.02
C ASP A 101 10.90 8.04 -11.22
N ILE A 102 11.63 7.41 -12.14
CA ILE A 102 11.05 6.66 -13.27
C ILE A 102 10.27 5.44 -12.75
N ILE A 103 10.83 4.72 -11.77
CA ILE A 103 10.16 3.55 -11.18
C ILE A 103 8.88 3.95 -10.45
N GLU A 104 8.88 5.09 -9.74
CA GLU A 104 7.68 5.62 -9.11
C GLU A 104 6.61 6.04 -10.13
N GLU A 105 7.02 6.67 -11.23
CA GLU A 105 6.11 7.06 -12.32
C GLU A 105 5.47 5.84 -12.99
N LEU A 106 6.28 4.85 -13.38
CA LEU A 106 5.82 3.59 -13.97
C LEU A 106 4.89 2.81 -13.01
N SER A 107 5.14 2.91 -11.70
CA SER A 107 4.24 2.36 -10.69
C SER A 107 2.92 3.13 -10.62
N GLY A 108 2.98 4.46 -10.63
CA GLY A 108 1.80 5.31 -10.46
C GLY A 108 0.84 5.27 -11.64
N ASN A 109 1.34 5.08 -12.86
CA ASN A 109 0.53 4.96 -14.07
C ASN A 109 0.18 3.50 -14.43
N GLY A 110 0.72 2.52 -13.70
CA GLY A 110 0.47 1.09 -13.91
C GLY A 110 1.32 0.42 -15.00
N GLU A 111 2.16 1.16 -15.73
CA GLU A 111 3.01 0.63 -16.81
C GLU A 111 4.08 -0.34 -16.31
N LEU A 112 4.45 -0.26 -15.02
CA LEU A 112 5.36 -1.21 -14.38
C LEU A 112 4.85 -2.66 -14.50
N ALA A 113 3.53 -2.89 -14.55
CA ALA A 113 2.95 -4.22 -14.71
C ALA A 113 3.44 -4.91 -15.98
N ASP A 114 3.46 -4.20 -17.10
CA ASP A 114 3.82 -4.77 -18.40
C ASP A 114 5.33 -5.02 -18.51
N ILE A 115 6.13 -4.15 -17.89
CA ILE A 115 7.58 -4.36 -17.76
C ILE A 115 7.85 -5.63 -16.94
N LEU A 116 7.19 -5.81 -15.80
CA LEU A 116 7.38 -6.97 -14.93
C LEU A 116 6.92 -8.29 -15.55
N LYS A 117 5.90 -8.27 -16.40
CA LYS A 117 5.46 -9.46 -17.16
C LYS A 117 6.56 -10.00 -18.07
N SER A 118 7.47 -9.16 -18.56
CA SER A 118 8.62 -9.64 -19.36
C SER A 118 9.57 -10.54 -18.55
N ALA A 119 9.69 -10.29 -17.23
CA ALA A 119 10.50 -11.07 -16.30
C ALA A 119 9.73 -12.26 -15.69
N TYR A 120 8.42 -12.14 -15.51
CA TYR A 120 7.57 -13.20 -14.96
C TYR A 120 6.28 -13.37 -15.78
N PRO A 121 6.33 -14.05 -16.94
CA PRO A 121 5.18 -14.15 -17.86
C PRO A 121 3.95 -14.84 -17.26
N ASP A 122 4.16 -15.78 -16.34
CA ASP A 122 3.09 -16.54 -15.68
C ASP A 122 2.53 -15.85 -14.44
N ARG A 123 2.97 -14.62 -14.14
CA ARG A 123 2.57 -13.88 -12.94
C ARG A 123 1.76 -12.64 -13.30
N GLU A 124 0.62 -12.50 -12.65
CA GLU A 124 -0.12 -11.24 -12.68
C GLU A 124 0.47 -10.25 -11.68
N PHE A 125 0.71 -9.03 -12.16
CA PHE A 125 1.06 -7.87 -11.37
C PHE A 125 -0.06 -6.87 -11.47
N THR A 126 -0.72 -6.63 -10.35
CA THR A 126 -1.71 -5.56 -10.22
C THR A 126 -1.04 -4.36 -9.58
N PRO A 127 -1.28 -3.14 -10.08
CA PRO A 127 -0.88 -1.94 -9.37
C PRO A 127 -1.39 -1.99 -7.93
N PRO A 128 -0.58 -1.54 -6.94
CA PRO A 128 -1.08 -1.39 -5.58
C PRO A 128 -2.26 -0.42 -5.62
N PRO A 129 -3.32 -0.68 -4.86
CA PRO A 129 -4.44 0.25 -4.81
C PRO A 129 -3.93 1.62 -4.34
N PRO A 130 -4.48 2.71 -4.87
CA PRO A 130 -4.14 4.05 -4.39
C PRO A 130 -4.40 4.16 -2.88
N PRO A 131 -3.74 5.10 -2.17
CA PRO A 131 -4.05 5.34 -0.77
C PRO A 131 -5.55 5.57 -0.60
N ALA A 132 -6.20 4.78 0.25
CA ALA A 132 -7.62 4.89 0.48
C ALA A 132 -7.97 6.25 1.10
N GLU A 133 -8.97 6.91 0.55
CA GLU A 133 -9.51 8.16 1.08
C GLU A 133 -10.87 7.93 1.75
N VAL A 134 -11.14 8.68 2.81
CA VAL A 134 -12.45 8.63 3.48
C VAL A 134 -13.49 9.25 2.57
N GLN A 135 -14.56 8.50 2.31
CA GLN A 135 -15.69 8.96 1.51
C GLN A 135 -16.67 9.72 2.41
N GLU A 136 -16.62 11.05 2.34
CA GLU A 136 -17.52 11.93 3.09
C GLU A 136 -18.91 11.94 2.44
N VAL A 137 -19.92 11.49 3.17
CA VAL A 137 -21.32 11.45 2.71
C VAL A 137 -22.23 12.13 3.71
N SER A 138 -23.29 12.77 3.24
CA SER A 138 -24.39 13.24 4.09
C SER A 138 -25.26 12.06 4.55
N SER A 139 -26.07 12.26 5.58
CA SER A 139 -27.04 11.26 6.06
C SER A 139 -28.03 10.82 4.98
N ILE A 140 -28.43 11.74 4.07
CA ILE A 140 -29.32 11.43 2.95
C ILE A 140 -28.63 10.44 1.99
N GLU A 141 -27.42 10.79 1.53
CA GLU A 141 -26.63 9.94 0.62
C GLU A 141 -26.29 8.60 1.27
N ALA A 142 -25.91 8.61 2.55
CA ALA A 142 -25.66 7.40 3.34
C ALA A 142 -26.90 6.48 3.36
N SER A 143 -28.09 7.03 3.60
CA SER A 143 -29.35 6.28 3.55
C SER A 143 -29.62 5.69 2.15
N GLU A 144 -29.32 6.41 1.08
CA GLU A 144 -29.45 5.89 -0.29
C GLU A 144 -28.47 4.75 -0.58
N ILE A 145 -27.20 4.89 -0.13
CA ILE A 145 -26.19 3.84 -0.22
C ILE A 145 -26.67 2.58 0.52
N LEU A 146 -27.16 2.70 1.75
CA LEU A 146 -27.66 1.57 2.54
C LEU A 146 -28.91 0.90 1.92
N LYS A 147 -29.76 1.66 1.21
CA LYS A 147 -30.90 1.05 0.48
C LYS A 147 -30.43 0.16 -0.65
N ASN A 148 -29.35 0.54 -1.32
CA ASN A 148 -28.76 -0.24 -2.42
C ASN A 148 -27.83 -1.35 -1.93
N GLN A 149 -27.22 -1.17 -0.75
CA GLN A 149 -26.27 -2.09 -0.13
C GLN A 149 -26.62 -2.29 1.36
N PRO A 150 -27.67 -3.08 1.67
CA PRO A 150 -28.17 -3.23 3.03
C PRO A 150 -27.21 -3.97 3.97
N ASP A 151 -26.21 -4.67 3.42
CA ASP A 151 -25.23 -5.45 4.17
C ASP A 151 -24.04 -4.61 4.69
N ILE A 152 -23.96 -3.31 4.32
CA ILE A 152 -22.92 -2.43 4.86
C ILE A 152 -23.11 -2.28 6.37
N SER A 153 -22.05 -2.60 7.11
CA SER A 153 -22.03 -2.45 8.56
C SER A 153 -21.92 -0.98 8.96
N ILE A 154 -22.83 -0.53 9.82
CA ILE A 154 -22.73 0.80 10.43
C ILE A 154 -21.98 0.70 11.76
N LEU A 155 -20.84 1.37 11.85
CA LEU A 155 -19.96 1.42 13.01
C LEU A 155 -20.15 2.77 13.72
N ASP A 156 -20.77 2.71 14.90
CA ASP A 156 -21.09 3.87 15.72
C ASP A 156 -20.00 4.09 16.76
N VAL A 157 -19.25 5.17 16.60
CA VAL A 157 -18.13 5.53 17.49
C VAL A 157 -18.58 6.27 18.75
N ARG A 158 -19.89 6.47 18.92
CA ARG A 158 -20.44 7.12 20.11
C ARG A 158 -20.44 6.17 21.30
N PRO A 159 -20.23 6.68 22.50
CA PRO A 159 -20.27 5.89 23.71
C PRO A 159 -21.71 5.37 24.00
N PRO A 160 -21.85 4.34 24.86
CA PRO A 160 -23.13 3.68 25.13
C PRO A 160 -24.24 4.63 25.59
N GLU A 161 -23.92 5.64 26.41
CA GLU A 161 -24.88 6.61 26.93
C GLU A 161 -25.48 7.52 25.86
N GLU A 162 -24.73 7.83 24.80
CA GLU A 162 -25.21 8.57 23.64
C GLU A 162 -26.08 7.67 22.75
N ARG A 163 -25.63 6.43 22.51
CA ARG A 163 -26.38 5.43 21.72
C ARG A 163 -27.71 5.04 22.36
N ALA A 164 -27.78 5.02 23.69
CA ALA A 164 -29.01 4.76 24.43
C ALA A 164 -30.10 5.82 24.21
N LYS A 165 -29.71 7.05 23.82
CA LYS A 165 -30.66 8.14 23.50
C LYS A 165 -31.15 8.07 22.07
N ALA A 166 -30.27 7.67 21.15
CA ALA A 166 -30.54 7.60 19.72
C ALA A 166 -29.59 6.59 19.07
N SER A 167 -30.13 5.64 18.31
CA SER A 167 -29.37 4.60 17.61
C SER A 167 -30.02 4.23 16.29
N LEU A 168 -29.21 3.83 15.32
CA LEU A 168 -29.69 3.22 14.08
C LEU A 168 -29.90 1.71 14.32
N SER A 169 -30.93 1.12 13.72
CA SER A 169 -31.32 -0.28 13.96
C SER A 169 -30.26 -1.30 13.54
N ASN A 170 -29.39 -0.94 12.59
CA ASN A 170 -28.29 -1.75 12.08
C ASN A 170 -26.91 -1.23 12.52
N SER A 171 -26.81 -0.36 13.54
CA SER A 171 -25.52 0.12 14.03
C SER A 171 -24.94 -0.70 15.18
N GLN A 172 -23.68 -1.10 15.00
CA GLN A 172 -22.83 -1.71 16.02
C GLN A 172 -21.94 -0.67 16.66
N MET A 173 -21.65 -0.81 17.97
CA MET A 173 -20.69 0.08 18.62
C MET A 173 -19.27 -0.24 18.14
N LEU A 174 -18.51 0.79 17.78
CA LEU A 174 -17.09 0.64 17.54
C LEU A 174 -16.32 0.87 18.84
N ASP A 175 -15.85 -0.21 19.44
CA ASP A 175 -14.85 -0.19 20.50
C ASP A 175 -13.51 -0.76 20.01
N ASN A 176 -12.50 -0.78 20.87
CA ASN A 176 -11.17 -1.28 20.52
C ASN A 176 -11.16 -2.76 20.13
N HIS A 177 -12.07 -3.56 20.69
CA HIS A 177 -12.13 -5.00 20.39
C HIS A 177 -12.69 -5.22 18.99
N ILE A 178 -13.81 -4.56 18.66
CA ILE A 178 -14.41 -4.61 17.33
C ILE A 178 -13.48 -4.00 16.28
N ALA A 179 -12.80 -2.89 16.59
CA ALA A 179 -11.82 -2.30 15.68
C ALA A 179 -10.70 -3.30 15.33
N GLN A 180 -10.19 -4.03 16.33
CA GLN A 180 -9.17 -5.04 16.11
C GLN A 180 -9.70 -6.25 15.33
N GLU A 181 -10.91 -6.71 15.64
CA GLU A 181 -11.57 -7.80 14.90
C GLU A 181 -11.73 -7.46 13.42
N ILE A 182 -12.18 -6.24 13.10
CA ILE A 182 -12.31 -5.75 11.72
C ILE A 182 -10.97 -5.82 11.01
N ILE A 183 -9.92 -5.27 11.62
CA ILE A 183 -8.57 -5.23 11.01
C ILE A 183 -8.02 -6.65 10.77
N ASP A 184 -8.26 -7.57 11.70
CA ASP A 184 -7.68 -8.91 11.64
C ASP A 184 -8.44 -9.86 10.69
N SER A 185 -9.74 -9.61 10.45
CA SER A 185 -10.62 -10.59 9.81
C SER A 185 -11.37 -10.12 8.57
N TRP A 186 -11.56 -8.81 8.38
CA TRP A 186 -12.32 -8.30 7.23
C TRP A 186 -11.46 -8.19 5.98
N ASP A 187 -12.10 -8.34 4.82
CA ASP A 187 -11.47 -8.01 3.54
C ASP A 187 -11.35 -6.49 3.40
N MET A 188 -10.24 -6.00 2.85
CA MET A 188 -9.96 -4.56 2.69
C MET A 188 -10.94 -3.85 1.76
N ASP A 189 -11.61 -4.61 0.89
CA ASP A 189 -12.67 -4.11 0.02
C ASP A 189 -14.06 -4.18 0.67
N THR A 190 -14.18 -4.71 1.90
CA THR A 190 -15.46 -4.76 2.63
C THR A 190 -15.93 -3.34 2.96
N PRO A 191 -17.11 -2.91 2.47
CA PRO A 191 -17.61 -1.57 2.73
C PRO A 191 -18.06 -1.39 4.19
N MET A 192 -17.70 -0.26 4.79
CA MET A 192 -18.10 0.11 6.15
C MET A 192 -18.52 1.57 6.25
N MET A 193 -19.50 1.85 7.11
CA MET A 193 -20.02 3.20 7.31
C MET A 193 -19.85 3.62 8.77
N LEU A 194 -19.13 4.70 9.01
CA LEU A 194 -18.89 5.22 10.35
C LEU A 194 -19.81 6.40 10.66
N ILE A 195 -20.38 6.38 11.86
CA ILE A 195 -21.28 7.44 12.33
C ILE A 195 -20.90 7.89 13.74
N CYS A 196 -21.02 9.20 13.97
CA CYS A 196 -21.00 9.77 15.31
C CYS A 196 -22.14 10.77 15.49
N HIS A 197 -22.01 11.74 16.40
CA HIS A 197 -23.04 12.77 16.59
C HIS A 197 -23.14 13.74 15.40
N GLN A 198 -22.00 14.25 14.90
CA GLN A 198 -21.90 15.28 13.84
C GLN A 198 -20.72 15.03 12.88
N GLY A 199 -20.40 13.77 12.59
CA GLY A 199 -19.31 13.40 11.65
C GLY A 199 -17.85 13.60 12.12
N ILE A 200 -17.57 14.32 13.22
CA ILE A 200 -16.18 14.64 13.62
C ILE A 200 -15.40 13.41 14.13
N ARG A 201 -15.97 12.66 15.09
CA ARG A 201 -15.32 11.48 15.69
C ARG A 201 -15.25 10.32 14.70
N SER A 202 -16.30 10.13 13.92
CA SER A 202 -16.37 9.08 12.90
C SER A 202 -15.37 9.33 11.78
N ARG A 203 -15.10 10.58 11.40
CA ARG A 203 -14.04 10.89 10.44
C ARG A 203 -12.66 10.45 10.91
N GLN A 204 -12.33 10.63 12.18
CA GLN A 204 -11.04 10.17 12.73
C GLN A 204 -10.92 8.65 12.70
N ALA A 205 -11.99 7.94 13.06
CA ALA A 205 -12.01 6.49 12.97
C ALA A 205 -11.97 6.00 11.51
N ALA A 206 -12.63 6.70 10.59
CA ALA A 206 -12.62 6.40 9.17
C ALA A 206 -11.20 6.53 8.59
N GLN A 207 -10.50 7.60 8.94
CA GLN A 207 -9.10 7.82 8.58
C GLN A 207 -8.18 6.73 9.15
N TYR A 208 -8.49 6.22 10.34
CA TYR A 208 -7.75 5.10 10.90
C TYR A 208 -7.93 3.84 10.04
N PHE A 209 -9.15 3.45 9.66
CA PHE A 209 -9.37 2.28 8.80
C PHE A 209 -8.77 2.45 7.40
N THR A 210 -8.88 3.61 6.77
CA THR A 210 -8.22 3.82 5.46
C THR A 210 -6.70 3.72 5.58
N SER A 211 -6.10 4.17 6.70
CA SER A 211 -4.67 3.99 6.97
C SER A 211 -4.24 2.52 7.16
N GLN A 212 -5.19 1.63 7.48
CA GLN A 212 -4.96 0.18 7.56
C GLN A 212 -5.15 -0.53 6.21
N GLY A 213 -5.60 0.18 5.17
CA GLY A 213 -5.75 -0.35 3.81
C GLY A 213 -7.19 -0.56 3.34
N PHE A 214 -8.18 -0.31 4.20
CA PHE A 214 -9.60 -0.42 3.81
C PHE A 214 -9.96 0.61 2.74
N GLN A 215 -10.50 0.16 1.61
CA GLN A 215 -10.74 0.96 0.43
C GLN A 215 -12.13 1.62 0.40
N GLN A 216 -13.11 1.00 1.06
CA GLN A 216 -14.52 1.42 1.03
C GLN A 216 -14.99 1.90 2.41
N VAL A 217 -14.49 3.07 2.84
CA VAL A 217 -14.76 3.62 4.17
C VAL A 217 -15.55 4.93 4.07
N TYR A 218 -16.81 4.90 4.51
CA TYR A 218 -17.72 6.04 4.50
C TYR A 218 -17.77 6.74 5.86
N ASN A 219 -17.71 8.07 5.86
CA ASN A 219 -18.03 8.88 7.05
C ASN A 219 -19.37 9.60 6.83
N VAL A 220 -20.32 9.41 7.74
CA VAL A 220 -21.55 10.19 7.77
C VAL A 220 -21.25 11.57 8.38
N SER A 221 -20.99 12.54 7.49
CA SER A 221 -20.45 13.87 7.78
C SER A 221 -21.32 14.74 8.68
N ASP A 222 -22.63 14.58 8.64
CA ASP A 222 -23.62 15.26 9.50
C ASP A 222 -24.08 14.40 10.69
N GLY A 223 -23.54 13.17 10.81
CA GLY A 223 -23.77 12.24 11.91
C GLY A 223 -25.24 11.87 12.14
N ILE A 224 -25.52 11.36 13.34
CA ILE A 224 -26.88 10.98 13.72
C ILE A 224 -27.81 12.19 13.89
N ASP A 225 -27.27 13.39 14.16
CA ASP A 225 -28.07 14.60 14.23
C ASP A 225 -28.64 14.96 12.86
N GLY A 226 -27.82 14.88 11.80
CA GLY A 226 -28.26 15.01 10.41
C GLY A 226 -29.25 13.92 10.02
N TRP A 227 -28.97 12.67 10.41
CA TRP A 227 -29.87 11.53 10.15
C TRP A 227 -31.27 11.76 10.72
N SER A 228 -31.34 12.25 11.95
CA SER A 228 -32.60 12.53 12.65
C SER A 228 -33.38 13.69 11.99
N GLN A 229 -32.69 14.63 11.35
CA GLN A 229 -33.33 15.76 10.68
C GLN A 229 -33.81 15.42 9.27
N ASN A 230 -33.00 14.65 8.54
CA ASN A 230 -33.12 14.56 7.08
C ASN A 230 -33.63 13.19 6.60
N VAL A 231 -33.48 12.13 7.42
CA VAL A 231 -33.77 10.75 7.01
C VAL A 231 -34.88 10.14 7.86
N ASP A 232 -34.73 10.15 9.19
CA ASP A 232 -35.67 9.53 10.11
C ASP A 232 -35.92 10.41 11.34
N SER A 233 -37.00 11.18 11.28
CA SER A 233 -37.42 12.08 12.36
C SER A 233 -37.97 11.38 13.60
N SER A 234 -38.10 10.06 13.59
CA SER A 234 -38.44 9.29 14.79
C SER A 234 -37.24 9.10 15.72
N ILE A 235 -36.02 9.28 15.22
CA ILE A 235 -34.79 9.20 16.02
C ILE A 235 -34.66 10.46 16.88
N PRO A 236 -34.53 10.34 18.22
CA PRO A 236 -34.41 11.51 19.09
C PRO A 236 -33.11 12.28 18.85
N ARG A 237 -33.19 13.61 18.95
CA ARG A 237 -32.03 14.51 18.94
C ARG A 237 -31.59 14.84 20.36
N TYR A 238 -30.31 15.10 20.55
CA TYR A 238 -29.71 15.51 21.83
C TYR A 238 -28.46 16.35 21.63
#